data_AF-A0A161TSE6-F1
#
_entry.id   AF-A0A161TSE6-F1
#
_cell.length_a   1.000
_cell.length_b   1.000
_cell.length_c   1.000
_cell.angle_alpha   90.00
_cell.angle_beta   90.00
_cell.angle_gamma   90.00
#
_symmetry.space_group_name_H-M   'P 1'
#
loop_
_entity.id
_entity.type
_entity.pdbx_description
1 polymer ?
#
loop_
_entity_poly.entity_id
_entity_poly.type
_entity_poly.pdbx_seq_one_letter_code
_entity_poly.pdbx_strand_id
1 'polypeptide(L)' 'MKRGEFKKILVVATGALLSPLTFQQEETIPCIAHAVSIEFGGATQ' A
#
# COMPACT_ATOMS: atom_id res chain seq x y z
N MET A 1 -5.75 0.75 16.47
CA MET A 1 -4.97 -0.19 17.31
C MET A 1 -5.00 0.16 18.80
N LYS A 2 -4.54 1.35 19.25
CA LYS A 2 -4.46 1.69 20.69
C LYS A 2 -5.81 1.83 21.46
N ARG A 3 -6.94 2.10 20.77
CA ARG A 3 -8.31 2.13 21.35
C ARG A 3 -9.16 0.89 21.02
N GLY A 4 -8.58 -0.15 20.41
CA GLY A 4 -9.31 -1.39 20.05
C GLY A 4 -10.24 -1.29 18.81
N GLU A 5 -10.35 -0.13 18.17
CA GLU A 5 -11.30 0.10 17.05
C GLU A 5 -10.97 -0.67 15.76
N PHE A 6 -9.71 -1.08 15.58
CA PHE A 6 -9.26 -1.78 14.38
C PHE A 6 -8.68 -3.14 14.77
N LYS A 7 -9.37 -4.23 14.38
CA LYS A 7 -9.01 -5.63 14.70
C LYS A 7 -8.21 -6.30 13.58
N LYS A 8 -8.57 -6.04 12.32
CA LYS A 8 -7.87 -6.50 11.12
C LYS A 8 -7.86 -5.37 10.12
N ILE A 9 -6.68 -5.03 9.58
CA ILE A 9 -6.52 -3.98 8.59
C ILE A 9 -5.60 -4.46 7.48
N LEU A 10 -5.92 -4.09 6.25
CA LEU A 10 -5.02 -4.24 5.12
C LEU A 10 -4.53 -2.84 4.75
N VAL A 11 -3.23 -2.61 4.92
CA VAL A 11 -2.60 -1.37 4.53
C VAL A 11 -2.00 -1.58 3.14
N VAL A 12 -2.33 -0.71 2.18
CA VAL A 12 -1.79 -0.78 0.82
C VAL A 12 -1.03 0.49 0.50
N ALA A 13 0.29 0.38 0.37
CA ALA A 13 1.14 1.47 -0.10
C ALA A 13 1.18 1.45 -1.63
N THR A 14 0.69 2.52 -2.26
CA THR A 14 0.69 2.69 -3.72
C THR A 14 1.83 3.62 -4.15
N GLY A 15 2.35 3.42 -5.36
CA GLY A 15 3.35 4.29 -5.97
C GLY A 15 3.21 4.34 -7.48
N ALA A 16 3.79 5.38 -8.09
CA ALA A 16 3.92 5.51 -9.54
C ALA A 16 5.41 5.51 -9.90
N LEU A 17 5.78 4.70 -10.87
CA LEU A 17 7.17 4.52 -11.32
C LEU A 17 7.42 5.47 -12.50
N LEU A 18 7.55 6.76 -12.21
CA LEU A 18 7.79 7.79 -13.24
C LEU A 18 9.13 8.51 -13.06
N SER A 19 9.60 9.05 -14.17
CA SER A 19 10.64 10.08 -14.28
C SER A 19 10.10 11.33 -14.98
N PRO A 20 10.76 12.50 -14.84
CA PRO A 20 10.35 13.71 -15.58
C PRO A 20 10.26 13.51 -17.09
N LEU A 21 11.11 12.64 -17.66
CA LEU A 21 11.14 12.36 -19.10
C LEU A 21 9.91 11.57 -19.56
N THR A 22 9.56 10.49 -18.87
CA THR A 22 8.33 9.69 -19.13
C THR A 22 7.08 10.57 -19.14
N PHE A 23 7.01 11.58 -18.26
CA PHE A 23 5.90 12.53 -18.25
C PHE A 23 5.93 13.48 -19.46
N GLN A 24 7.10 14.00 -19.81
CA GLN A 24 7.27 14.94 -20.94
C GLN A 24 7.07 14.28 -22.31
N GLN A 25 7.38 12.99 -22.43
CA GLN A 25 7.18 12.21 -23.65
C GLN A 25 5.77 11.61 -23.75
N GLU A 26 4.90 11.92 -22.78
CA GLU A 26 3.52 11.42 -22.69
C GLU A 26 3.46 9.88 -22.70
N GLU A 27 4.49 9.23 -22.17
CA GLU A 27 4.53 7.79 -22.04
C GLU A 27 3.59 7.33 -20.92
N THR A 28 3.11 6.09 -21.02
CA THR A 28 2.26 5.52 -19.97
C THR A 28 3.05 5.38 -18.67
N ILE A 29 2.51 5.90 -17.56
CA ILE A 29 3.14 5.81 -16.24
C ILE A 29 2.70 4.51 -15.55
N PRO A 30 3.63 3.56 -15.29
CA PRO A 30 3.31 2.35 -14.55
C PRO A 30 3.10 2.63 -13.06
N CYS A 31 2.13 1.95 -12.45
CA CYS A 31 1.82 2.06 -11.02
C CYS A 31 2.08 0.73 -10.30
N ILE A 32 2.37 0.80 -9.00
CA ILE A 32 2.62 -0.34 -8.13
C ILE A 32 1.86 -0.21 -6.81
N ALA A 33 1.48 -1.34 -6.21
CA ALA A 33 0.87 -1.40 -4.90
C ALA A 33 1.48 -2.55 -4.08
N HIS A 34 1.78 -2.27 -2.81
CA HIS A 34 2.27 -3.26 -1.84
C HIS A 34 1.30 -3.32 -0.66
N ALA A 35 0.80 -4.51 -0.34
CA ALA A 35 -0.17 -4.71 0.70
C ALA A 35 0.44 -5.42 1.92
N VAL A 36 0.13 -4.94 3.12
CA VAL A 36 0.52 -5.52 4.41
C VAL A 36 -0.73 -5.72 5.24
N SER A 37 -1.04 -6.98 5.56
CA SER A 37 -2.12 -7.32 6.48
C SER A 37 -1.64 -7.22 7.92
N ILE A 38 -2.40 -6.56 8.78
CA ILE A 38 -2.11 -6.44 10.20
C ILE A 38 -3.35 -6.84 10.99
N GLU A 39 -3.19 -7.83 11.87
CA GLU A 39 -4.26 -8.36 12.72
C GLU A 39 -3.88 -8.23 14.21
N PHE A 40 -4.81 -7.79 15.04
CA PHE A 40 -4.64 -7.64 16.48
C PHE A 40 -5.51 -8.67 17.21
N GLY A 41 -4.90 -9.46 18.10
CA GLY A 41 -5.59 -10.57 18.78
C GLY A 41 -5.62 -11.88 17.99
N GLY A 42 -4.71 -12.04 17.02
CA GLY A 42 -4.41 -13.35 16.43
C GLY A 42 -3.82 -14.25 17.52
N ALA A 43 -4.62 -15.22 17.96
CA ALA A 43 -4.24 -16.28 18.86
C ALA A 43 -2.98 -17.02 18.34
N THR A 44 -2.23 -17.57 19.30
CA THR A 44 -1.44 -18.80 19.18
C THR A 44 -1.58 -19.52 17.84
N GLN A 45 -0.45 -19.69 17.15
CA GLN A 45 -0.31 -20.80 16.21
C GLN A 45 -0.55 -22.12 16.96
#